data_AF-A0A971P4F1-F1
#
_entry.id   AF-A0A971P4F1-F1
#
_cell.length_a   1.000
_cell.length_b   1.000
_cell.length_c   1.000
_cell.angle_alpha   90.00
_cell.angle_beta   90.00
_cell.angle_gamma   90.00
#
_symmetry.space_group_name_H-M   'P 1'
#
loop_
_entity.id
_entity.type
_entity.pdbx_description
1 polymer ?
#
loop_
_entity_poly.entity_id
_entity_poly.type
_entity_poly.pdbx_seq_one_letter_code
_entity_poly.pdbx_strand_id
1 'polypeptide(L)'
;MKPSLINYICAYGFRFSTVIGALAIISLIFYECRFNIDMLTDWRIAIGIVVLVLIAIPLGWILGAIIIWPFAYRICAFVNGAPLIEGDMVQVLVGQFKNQRGAVYEVWRERLEVRINLGNEAKEKVEDVFSFHEVYKFRNH
;
A
#
# COMPACT_ATOMS: atom_id res chain seq x y z
N MET A 1 11.32 -12.77 -16.33
CA MET A 1 11.25 -11.30 -16.54
C MET A 1 11.62 -10.58 -15.25
N LYS A 2 12.18 -9.36 -15.31
CA LYS A 2 12.44 -8.54 -14.11
C LYS A 2 11.19 -7.69 -13.82
N PRO A 3 10.85 -7.41 -12.54
CA PRO A 3 9.74 -6.53 -12.19
C PRO A 3 9.98 -5.12 -12.74
N SER A 4 8.92 -4.51 -13.28
CA SER A 4 8.91 -3.13 -13.75
C SER A 4 8.72 -2.14 -12.60
N LEU A 5 8.88 -0.84 -12.87
CA LEU A 5 8.61 0.21 -11.88
C LEU A 5 7.17 0.15 -11.33
N ILE A 6 6.20 -0.18 -12.17
CA ILE A 6 4.78 -0.29 -11.79
C ILE A 6 4.60 -1.35 -10.71
N ASN A 7 5.31 -2.48 -10.81
CA ASN A 7 5.22 -3.56 -9.81
C ASN A 7 5.68 -3.08 -8.42
N TYR A 8 6.75 -2.30 -8.35
CA TYR A 8 7.22 -1.70 -7.09
C TYR A 8 6.24 -0.66 -6.56
N ILE A 9 5.66 0.18 -7.42
CA ILE A 9 4.64 1.16 -6.99
C ILE A 9 3.44 0.43 -6.39
N CYS A 10 2.97 -0.63 -7.06
CA CYS A 10 1.88 -1.49 -6.59
C CYS A 10 2.17 -2.14 -5.23
N ALA A 11 3.43 -2.53 -4.98
CA ALA A 11 3.84 -3.10 -3.70
C ALA A 11 3.79 -2.09 -2.53
N TYR A 12 3.83 -0.79 -2.81
CA TYR A 12 3.58 0.28 -1.82
C TYR A 12 2.14 0.81 -1.88
N GLY A 13 1.22 0.12 -2.55
CA GLY A 13 -0.13 0.59 -2.84
C GLY A 13 -0.91 1.03 -1.59
N PHE A 14 -0.70 0.39 -0.44
CA PHE A 14 -1.34 0.79 0.82
C PHE A 14 -0.96 2.23 1.20
N ARG A 15 0.33 2.57 1.15
CA ARG A 15 0.83 3.92 1.47
C ARG A 15 0.28 4.96 0.49
N PHE A 16 0.19 4.61 -0.79
CA PHE A 16 -0.41 5.52 -1.77
C PHE A 16 -1.90 5.74 -1.48
N SER A 17 -2.64 4.69 -1.15
CA SER A 17 -4.07 4.79 -0.87
C SER A 17 -4.37 5.69 0.33
N THR A 18 -3.57 5.61 1.40
CA THR A 18 -3.74 6.46 2.59
C THR A 18 -3.37 7.91 2.29
N VAL A 19 -2.27 8.15 1.58
CA VAL A 19 -1.87 9.52 1.16
C VAL A 19 -2.93 10.15 0.26
N ILE A 20 -3.46 9.42 -0.72
CA ILE A 20 -4.54 9.90 -1.58
C ILE A 20 -5.78 10.26 -0.75
N GLY A 21 -6.15 9.41 0.22
CA GLY A 21 -7.26 9.69 1.13
C GLY A 21 -7.07 10.97 1.95
N ALA A 22 -5.89 11.18 2.53
CA ALA A 22 -5.56 12.43 3.25
C ALA A 22 -5.65 13.67 2.34
N LEU A 23 -5.06 13.61 1.15
CA LEU A 23 -5.12 14.72 0.19
C LEU A 23 -6.54 15.01 -0.27
N ALA A 24 -7.38 13.99 -0.43
CA ALA A 24 -8.78 14.17 -0.83
C ALA A 24 -9.59 14.91 0.24
N ILE A 25 -9.45 14.54 1.52
CA ILE A 25 -10.16 15.22 2.62
C ILE A 25 -9.64 16.65 2.80
N ILE A 26 -8.33 16.87 2.74
CA ILE A 26 -7.76 18.22 2.81
C ILE A 26 -8.29 19.10 1.67
N SER A 27 -8.31 18.57 0.44
CA SER A 27 -8.84 19.30 -0.72
C SER A 27 -10.33 19.63 -0.56
N LEU A 28 -11.12 18.70 -0.01
CA LEU A 28 -12.52 18.92 0.27
C LEU A 28 -12.73 20.04 1.31
N ILE A 29 -11.93 20.06 2.38
CA ILE A 29 -11.98 21.12 3.38
C ILE A 29 -11.68 22.48 2.76
N PHE A 30 -10.60 22.59 1.97
CA PHE A 30 -10.26 23.85 1.32
C PHE A 30 -11.35 24.31 0.35
N TYR A 31 -11.97 23.38 -0.37
CA TYR A 31 -13.08 23.65 -1.27
C TYR A 31 -14.32 24.17 -0.51
N GLU A 32 -14.76 23.46 0.54
CA GLU A 32 -15.96 23.80 1.31
C GLU A 32 -15.78 25.08 2.14
N CYS A 33 -14.58 25.28 2.71
CA CYS A 33 -14.23 26.54 3.38
C CYS A 33 -14.07 27.72 2.40
N ARG A 34 -14.16 27.48 1.07
CA ARG A 34 -13.86 28.47 0.02
C ARG A 34 -12.57 29.21 0.32
N PHE A 35 -11.53 28.44 0.61
CA PHE A 35 -10.29 28.97 1.15
C PHE A 35 -9.78 30.14 0.30
N ASN A 36 -9.58 31.26 0.98
CA ASN A 36 -8.95 32.45 0.43
C ASN A 36 -7.73 32.78 1.31
N ILE A 37 -6.63 33.21 0.69
CA ILE A 37 -5.40 33.62 1.36
C ILE A 37 -5.69 34.71 2.41
N ASP A 38 -6.68 35.58 2.17
CA ASP A 38 -7.10 36.62 3.12
C ASP A 38 -7.53 36.05 4.48
N MET A 39 -8.07 34.82 4.52
CA MET A 39 -8.48 34.13 5.76
C MET A 39 -7.30 33.85 6.70
N LEU A 40 -6.06 33.79 6.17
CA LEU A 40 -4.86 33.59 6.98
C LEU A 40 -4.42 34.86 7.72
N THR A 41 -5.00 36.02 7.39
CA THR A 41 -4.69 37.30 8.05
C THR A 41 -5.30 37.36 9.46
N ASP A 42 -6.41 36.66 9.69
CA ASP A 42 -6.97 36.47 11.03
C ASP A 42 -6.35 35.22 11.67
N TRP A 43 -5.55 35.45 12.72
CA TRP A 43 -4.84 34.37 13.42
C TRP A 43 -5.78 33.33 14.04
N ARG A 44 -7.02 33.69 14.41
CA ARG A 44 -7.99 32.73 14.97
C ARG A 44 -8.48 31.78 13.89
N ILE A 45 -8.77 32.30 12.71
CA ILE A 45 -9.17 31.52 11.54
C ILE A 45 -8.01 30.64 11.08
N ALA A 46 -6.79 31.19 11.02
CA ALA A 46 -5.59 30.45 10.68
C ALA A 46 -5.37 29.25 11.63
N ILE A 47 -5.47 29.44 12.95
CA ILE A 47 -5.38 28.34 13.93
C ILE A 47 -6.49 27.32 13.70
N GLY A 48 -7.73 27.76 13.46
CA GLY A 48 -8.85 26.87 13.17
C GLY A 48 -8.61 25.98 11.95
N ILE A 49 -8.07 26.54 10.86
CA ILE A 49 -7.70 25.79 9.65
C ILE A 49 -6.60 24.78 9.96
N VAL A 50 -5.57 25.18 10.70
CA VAL A 50 -4.48 24.27 11.09
C VAL A 50 -5.02 23.08 11.90
N VAL A 51 -5.84 23.34 12.91
CA VAL A 51 -6.46 22.28 13.73
C VAL A 51 -7.33 21.36 12.87
N LEU A 52 -8.13 21.93 11.97
CA LEU A 52 -8.99 21.16 11.08
C LEU A 52 -8.18 20.26 10.14
N VAL A 53 -7.09 20.76 9.55
CA VAL A 53 -6.19 19.96 8.70
C VAL A 53 -5.50 18.85 9.51
N LEU A 54 -5.07 19.15 10.74
CA LEU A 54 -4.44 18.15 11.61
C LEU A 54 -5.40 17.00 11.95
N ILE A 55 -6.70 17.27 12.11
CA ILE A 55 -7.73 16.24 12.32
C ILE A 55 -8.07 15.51 11.01
N ALA A 56 -8.06 16.23 9.89
CA ALA A 56 -8.39 15.70 8.57
C ALA A 56 -7.39 14.66 8.06
N ILE A 57 -6.10 14.81 8.37
CA ILE A 57 -5.04 13.88 7.94
C ILE A 57 -5.31 12.43 8.41
N PRO A 58 -5.45 12.15 9.72
CA PRO A 58 -5.71 10.79 10.18
C PRO A 58 -7.05 10.26 9.67
N LEU A 59 -8.08 11.11 9.57
CA LEU A 59 -9.36 10.72 8.99
C LEU A 59 -9.20 10.29 7.53
N GLY A 60 -8.49 11.07 6.73
CA GLY A 60 -8.24 10.75 5.33
C GLY A 60 -7.34 9.52 5.15
N TRP A 61 -6.37 9.28 6.05
CA TRP A 61 -5.62 8.03 6.08
C TRP A 61 -6.52 6.81 6.31
N ILE A 62 -7.41 6.88 7.31
CA ILE A 62 -8.38 5.82 7.61
C ILE A 62 -9.30 5.57 6.42
N LEU A 63 -9.86 6.64 5.84
CA LEU A 63 -10.74 6.53 4.68
C LEU A 63 -10.02 5.98 3.44
N GLY A 64 -8.76 6.38 3.22
CA GLY A 64 -7.93 5.83 2.15
C GLY A 64 -7.71 4.32 2.33
N ALA A 65 -7.42 3.88 3.56
CA ALA A 65 -7.23 2.47 3.91
C ALA A 65 -8.53 1.65 3.79
N ILE A 66 -9.70 2.22 4.06
CA ILE A 66 -10.98 1.49 4.03
C ILE A 66 -11.59 1.50 2.63
N ILE A 67 -11.54 2.65 1.94
CA ILE A 67 -12.27 2.86 0.68
C ILE A 67 -11.37 2.60 -0.52
N ILE A 68 -10.16 3.17 -0.56
CA ILE A 68 -9.31 3.12 -1.76
C ILE A 68 -8.51 1.81 -1.80
N TRP A 69 -7.97 1.41 -0.65
CA TRP A 69 -7.07 0.26 -0.59
C TRP A 69 -7.67 -1.06 -1.08
N PRO A 70 -8.91 -1.46 -0.76
CA PRO A 70 -9.44 -2.75 -1.22
C PRO A 70 -9.47 -2.88 -2.75
N PHE A 71 -9.76 -1.79 -3.47
CA PHE A 71 -9.73 -1.77 -4.93
C PHE A 71 -8.31 -1.74 -5.45
N ALA A 72 -7.46 -0.87 -4.90
CA ALA A 72 -6.06 -0.77 -5.28
C ALA A 72 -5.32 -2.10 -5.06
N TYR A 73 -5.58 -2.79 -3.94
CA TYR A 73 -5.03 -4.10 -3.61
C TYR A 73 -5.29 -5.11 -4.73
N ARG A 74 -6.55 -5.25 -5.16
CA ARG A 74 -6.93 -6.23 -6.20
C ARG A 74 -6.19 -5.97 -7.51
N ILE A 75 -6.11 -4.70 -7.92
CA ILE A 75 -5.38 -4.30 -9.13
C ILE A 75 -3.88 -4.57 -8.96
N CYS A 76 -3.29 -4.15 -7.85
CA CYS A 76 -1.86 -4.30 -7.56
C CYS A 76 -1.44 -5.77 -7.48
N ALA A 77 -2.22 -6.61 -6.81
CA ALA A 77 -2.00 -8.05 -6.73
C ALA A 77 -2.06 -8.69 -8.13
N PHE A 78 -3.07 -8.33 -8.94
CA PHE A 78 -3.20 -8.82 -10.31
C PHE A 78 -2.02 -8.40 -11.19
N VAL A 79 -1.61 -7.13 -11.14
CA VAL A 79 -0.46 -6.58 -11.88
C VAL A 79 0.84 -7.31 -11.50
N ASN A 80 0.97 -7.71 -10.23
CA ASN A 80 2.13 -8.44 -9.73
C ASN A 80 2.08 -9.97 -9.98
N GLY A 81 0.99 -10.45 -10.60
CA GLY A 81 0.88 -11.81 -11.11
C GLY A 81 0.07 -12.76 -10.24
N ALA A 82 -0.72 -12.25 -9.28
CA ALA A 82 -1.74 -13.04 -8.61
C ALA A 82 -2.78 -13.58 -9.63
N PRO A 83 -3.44 -14.72 -9.37
CA PRO A 83 -3.34 -15.55 -8.17
C PRO A 83 -2.02 -16.32 -8.07
N LEU A 84 -1.52 -16.44 -6.84
CA LEU A 84 -0.34 -17.23 -6.51
C LEU A 84 -0.75 -18.64 -6.07
N ILE A 85 0.05 -19.63 -6.44
CA ILE A 85 -0.09 -21.02 -6.03
C ILE A 85 1.24 -21.53 -5.47
N GLU A 86 1.19 -22.61 -4.70
CA GLU A 86 2.39 -23.29 -4.22
C GLU A 86 3.26 -23.76 -5.40
N GLY A 87 4.57 -23.63 -5.26
CA GLY A 87 5.55 -23.87 -6.32
C GLY A 87 5.82 -22.67 -7.22
N ASP A 88 5.02 -21.60 -7.18
CA ASP A 88 5.30 -20.39 -7.96
C ASP A 88 6.63 -19.77 -7.56
N MET A 89 7.49 -19.48 -8.54
CA MET A 89 8.69 -18.69 -8.32
C MET A 89 8.33 -17.21 -8.29
N VAL A 90 8.70 -16.54 -7.19
CA VAL A 90 8.37 -15.13 -6.96
C VAL A 90 9.61 -14.34 -6.53
N GLN A 91 9.54 -13.02 -6.68
CA GLN A 91 10.51 -12.06 -6.16
C GLN A 91 9.83 -11.12 -5.17
N VAL A 92 10.41 -10.93 -3.99
CA VAL A 92 9.94 -9.97 -2.99
C VAL A 92 10.21 -8.54 -3.47
N LEU A 93 9.21 -7.66 -3.41
CA LEU A 93 9.31 -6.28 -3.93
C LEU A 93 9.61 -5.23 -2.84
N VAL A 94 9.32 -5.54 -1.58
CA VAL A 94 9.37 -4.61 -0.44
C VAL A 94 9.92 -5.29 0.83
N GLY A 95 10.24 -4.49 1.85
CA GLY A 95 10.72 -5.00 3.14
C GLY A 95 12.19 -5.46 3.11
N GLN A 96 12.58 -6.18 4.16
CA GLN A 96 13.97 -6.59 4.39
C GLN A 96 14.50 -7.60 3.36
N PHE A 97 13.62 -8.43 2.79
CA PHE A 97 13.97 -9.43 1.78
C PHE A 97 13.81 -8.91 0.35
N LYS A 98 13.71 -7.59 0.16
CA LYS A 98 13.53 -6.98 -1.17
C LYS A 98 14.54 -7.50 -2.19
N ASN A 99 14.03 -7.81 -3.38
CA ASN A 99 14.73 -8.40 -4.53
C ASN A 99 15.18 -9.86 -4.36
N GLN A 100 14.98 -10.48 -3.19
CA GLN A 100 15.22 -11.90 -3.03
C GLN A 100 14.14 -12.71 -3.76
N ARG A 101 14.52 -13.91 -4.17
CA ARG A 101 13.66 -14.82 -4.93
C ARG A 101 13.49 -16.11 -4.14
N GLY A 102 12.31 -16.68 -4.24
CA GLY A 102 12.02 -17.98 -3.65
C GLY A 102 10.78 -18.59 -4.26
N ALA A 103 10.57 -19.87 -3.98
CA ALA A 103 9.34 -20.55 -4.30
C ALA A 103 8.30 -20.28 -3.21
N VAL A 104 7.05 -20.04 -3.60
CA VAL A 104 5.91 -20.08 -2.69
C VAL A 104 5.76 -21.51 -2.19
N TYR A 105 5.73 -21.72 -0.88
CA TYR A 105 5.53 -23.05 -0.31
C TYR A 105 4.23 -23.20 0.47
N GLU A 106 3.55 -22.08 0.78
CA GLU A 106 2.26 -22.08 1.46
C GLU A 106 1.47 -20.83 1.02
N VAL A 107 0.15 -20.99 0.82
CA VAL A 107 -0.75 -19.89 0.43
C VAL A 107 -1.89 -19.75 1.42
N TRP A 108 -1.99 -18.61 2.08
CA TRP A 108 -3.07 -18.26 3.00
C TRP A 108 -4.13 -17.42 2.28
N ARG A 109 -5.03 -18.09 1.56
CA ARG A 109 -6.06 -17.43 0.73
C ARG A 109 -6.99 -16.52 1.54
N GLU A 110 -7.34 -16.90 2.76
CA GLU A 110 -8.23 -16.11 3.63
C GLU A 110 -7.59 -14.78 4.06
N ARG A 111 -6.26 -14.75 4.17
CA ARG A 111 -5.47 -13.55 4.53
C ARG A 111 -4.92 -12.82 3.32
N LEU A 112 -5.03 -13.42 2.14
CA LEU A 112 -4.43 -12.95 0.89
C LEU A 112 -2.90 -12.82 0.99
N GLU A 113 -2.29 -13.76 1.71
CA GLU A 113 -0.86 -13.82 2.01
C GLU A 113 -0.24 -15.12 1.49
N VAL A 114 1.06 -15.11 1.23
CA VAL A 114 1.87 -16.26 0.84
C VAL A 114 3.12 -16.35 1.70
N ARG A 115 3.63 -17.57 1.87
CA ARG A 115 4.95 -17.81 2.46
C ARG A 115 5.95 -18.20 1.39
N ILE A 116 7.12 -17.55 1.42
CA ILE A 116 8.17 -17.73 0.42
C ILE A 116 9.37 -18.42 1.05
N ASN A 117 9.94 -19.41 0.38
CA ASN A 117 11.15 -20.06 0.87
C ASN A 117 12.38 -19.14 0.71
N LEU A 118 12.73 -18.41 1.78
CA LEU A 118 13.86 -17.48 1.86
C LEU A 118 15.00 -17.99 2.77
N GLY A 119 14.91 -19.25 3.22
CA GLY A 119 15.84 -19.87 4.18
C GLY A 119 15.18 -20.21 5.51
N ASN A 120 15.82 -21.08 6.29
CA ASN A 120 15.25 -21.61 7.54
C ASN A 120 15.08 -20.52 8.61
N GLU A 121 16.04 -19.59 8.72
CA GLU A 121 15.97 -18.51 9.70
C GLU A 121 14.73 -17.61 9.48
N ALA A 122 14.43 -17.25 8.22
CA ALA A 122 13.26 -16.44 7.90
C ALA A 122 11.94 -17.17 8.23
N LYS A 123 11.90 -18.50 8.06
CA LYS A 123 10.75 -19.33 8.41
C LYS A 123 10.54 -19.43 9.93
N GLU A 124 11.62 -19.60 10.69
CA GLU A 124 11.59 -19.69 12.14
C GLU A 124 11.12 -18.38 12.78
N LYS A 125 11.53 -17.24 12.20
CA LYS A 125 11.09 -15.91 12.64
C LYS A 125 9.75 -15.46 12.02
N VAL A 126 9.18 -16.24 11.11
CA VAL A 126 7.93 -15.92 10.38
C VAL A 126 8.03 -14.60 9.61
N GLU A 127 9.23 -14.27 9.14
CA GLU A 127 9.50 -13.07 8.35
C GLU A 127 9.35 -13.33 6.85
N ASP A 128 8.91 -14.54 6.50
CA ASP A 128 8.77 -15.05 5.15
C ASP A 128 7.33 -14.96 4.60
N VAL A 129 6.45 -14.25 5.31
CA VAL A 129 5.05 -13.99 4.95
C VAL A 129 4.93 -12.67 4.21
N PHE A 130 4.23 -12.69 3.07
CA PHE A 130 4.01 -11.50 2.24
C PHE A 130 2.60 -11.48 1.67
N SER A 131 1.99 -10.30 1.55
CA SER A 131 0.74 -10.13 0.81
C SER A 131 0.93 -10.36 -0.68
N PHE A 132 -0.14 -10.72 -1.41
CA PHE A 132 -0.04 -11.01 -2.85
C PHE A 132 0.48 -9.84 -3.70
N HIS A 133 0.23 -8.59 -3.27
CA HIS A 133 0.73 -7.41 -3.96
C HIS A 133 2.19 -7.07 -3.63
N GLU A 134 2.81 -7.72 -2.64
CA GLU A 134 4.19 -7.42 -2.21
C GLU A 134 5.24 -8.28 -2.94
N VAL A 135 4.80 -9.22 -3.77
CA VAL A 135 5.64 -10.19 -4.46
C VAL A 135 5.31 -10.22 -5.94
N TYR A 136 6.30 -10.44 -6.79
CA TYR A 136 6.14 -10.53 -8.24
C TYR A 136 6.34 -11.96 -8.73
N LYS A 137 5.34 -12.52 -9.42
CA LYS A 137 5.42 -13.87 -10.02
C LYS A 137 6.20 -13.84 -11.34
N PHE A 138 7.19 -14.72 -11.46
CA PHE A 138 7.86 -14.95 -12.73
C PHE A 138 6.94 -15.74 -13.67
N ARG A 139 6.57 -15.15 -14.81
CA ARG A 139 5.98 -15.91 -15.92
C ARG A 139 7.10 -16.61 -16.68
N ASN A 140 7.20 -17.93 -16.54
CA ASN A 140 7.93 -18.75 -17.50
C ASN A 140 7.00 -18.90 -18.72
N HIS A 141 7.49 -18.45 -19.88
CA HIS A 141 6.89 -18.81 -21.18
C HIS A 141 7.39 -20.19 -21.59
#